data_AF-A0A3B0ZWR9-F1
#
_entry.id   AF-A0A3B0ZWR9-F1
#
_cell.length_a   1.000
_cell.length_b   1.000
_cell.length_c   1.000
_cell.angle_alpha   90.00
_cell.angle_beta   90.00
_cell.angle_gamma   90.00
#
_symmetry.space_group_name_H-M   'P 1'
#
loop_
_entity.id
_entity.type
_entity.pdbx_description
1 polymer ?
#
loop_
_entity_poly.entity_id
_entity_poly.type
_entity_poly.pdbx_seq_one_letter_code
_entity_poly.pdbx_strand_id
1 'polypeptide(L)'
;MNTIPDVNDKNNNVASNNSPAEGDLKIYNTLLQLWQAENPIKTIKLQFLLASNAGLLGFLSLQNDNLTLLATGGFVLNIIWLLSIGRTSLFQKAWKNKLDDIAQQYPDDARFQILNITFAEKRAPAWLRVIGGVSSRYYLLGTPAGLAVAWLAIAIIRL
;
A
#
# COMPACT_ATOMS: atom_id res chain seq x y z
N MET A 1 -19.18 61.41 -40.61
CA MET A 1 -18.24 61.31 -39.47
C MET A 1 -18.43 59.91 -38.90
N ASN A 2 -17.51 58.99 -39.22
CA ASN A 2 -17.61 57.57 -38.84
C ASN A 2 -17.30 57.41 -37.35
N THR A 3 -18.27 56.96 -36.57
CA THR A 3 -18.03 56.41 -35.23
C THR A 3 -17.82 54.91 -35.35
N ILE A 4 -16.58 54.47 -35.11
CA ILE A 4 -16.19 53.07 -34.96
C ILE A 4 -16.81 52.55 -33.65
N PRO A 5 -17.56 51.44 -33.64
CA PRO A 5 -17.96 50.82 -32.40
C PRO A 5 -16.76 50.08 -31.77
N ASP A 6 -16.54 50.40 -30.50
CA ASP A 6 -15.54 49.82 -29.60
C ASP A 6 -15.69 48.28 -29.57
N VAL A 7 -14.62 47.58 -29.95
CA VAL A 7 -14.56 46.12 -29.96
C VAL A 7 -14.51 45.68 -28.50
N ASN A 8 -15.69 45.33 -28.01
CA ASN A 8 -15.98 44.72 -26.73
C ASN A 8 -14.91 43.68 -26.37
N ASP A 9 -14.04 44.06 -25.44
CA ASP A 9 -12.94 43.30 -24.85
C ASP A 9 -13.49 42.17 -23.94
N LYS A 10 -14.33 41.30 -24.53
CA LYS A 10 -15.00 40.17 -23.88
C LYS A 10 -14.19 38.88 -23.93
N ASN A 11 -12.92 38.94 -24.28
CA ASN A 11 -12.02 37.81 -24.22
C ASN A 11 -10.88 38.17 -23.28
N ASN A 12 -10.82 37.49 -22.14
CA ASN A 12 -9.61 37.11 -21.39
C ASN A 12 -9.78 37.05 -19.86
N ASN A 13 -11.01 37.05 -19.36
CA ASN A 13 -11.29 36.50 -18.03
C ASN A 13 -11.60 35.00 -18.10
N VAL A 14 -10.76 34.24 -18.79
CA VAL A 14 -10.54 32.81 -18.49
C VAL A 14 -9.61 32.74 -17.27
N ALA A 15 -9.97 33.49 -16.22
CA ALA A 15 -9.34 33.39 -14.93
C ALA A 15 -9.89 32.10 -14.30
N SER A 16 -9.19 30.98 -14.54
CA SER A 16 -9.04 29.83 -13.65
C SER A 16 -10.16 29.68 -12.58
N ASN A 17 -11.40 29.43 -13.00
CA ASN A 17 -12.49 29.02 -12.11
C ASN A 17 -12.35 27.55 -11.70
N ASN A 18 -11.13 27.08 -11.45
CA ASN A 18 -10.96 25.83 -10.72
C ASN A 18 -11.28 26.19 -9.27
N SER A 19 -12.50 25.89 -8.83
CA SER A 19 -12.84 25.90 -7.41
C SER A 19 -11.72 25.20 -6.63
N PRO A 20 -11.29 25.69 -5.45
CA PRO A 20 -10.29 25.00 -4.62
C PRO A 20 -10.58 23.49 -4.49
N ALA A 21 -11.86 23.13 -4.45
CA ALA A 21 -12.34 21.76 -4.42
C ALA A 21 -11.99 20.94 -5.69
N GLU A 22 -11.93 21.54 -6.88
CA GLU A 22 -11.52 20.84 -8.11
C GLU A 22 -10.02 20.53 -8.13
N GLY A 23 -9.20 21.44 -7.60
CA GLY A 23 -7.77 21.21 -7.39
C GLY A 23 -7.53 20.05 -6.42
N ASP A 24 -8.22 20.08 -5.28
CA ASP A 24 -8.13 19.03 -4.26
C ASP A 24 -8.69 17.69 -4.76
N LEU A 25 -9.74 17.71 -5.59
CA LEU A 25 -10.29 16.50 -6.21
C LEU A 25 -9.27 15.84 -7.15
N LYS A 26 -8.50 16.63 -7.91
CA LYS A 26 -7.43 16.10 -8.76
C LYS A 26 -6.32 15.46 -7.93
N ILE A 27 -5.92 16.09 -6.84
CA ILE A 27 -4.92 15.55 -5.89
C ILE A 27 -5.45 14.26 -5.26
N TYR A 28 -6.70 14.27 -4.78
CA TYR A 28 -7.37 13.12 -4.20
C TYR A 28 -7.39 11.94 -5.15
N ASN A 29 -7.83 12.14 -6.41
CA ASN A 29 -7.87 11.07 -7.41
C ASN A 29 -6.47 10.53 -7.73
N THR A 30 -5.45 11.39 -7.79
CA THR A 30 -4.07 10.96 -8.01
C THR A 30 -3.56 10.11 -6.85
N LEU A 31 -3.79 10.55 -5.60
CA LEU A 31 -3.44 9.79 -4.40
C LEU A 31 -4.21 8.47 -4.31
N LEU A 32 -5.48 8.46 -4.72
CA LEU A 32 -6.32 7.28 -4.75
C LEU A 32 -5.78 6.25 -5.73
N GLN A 33 -5.38 6.67 -6.93
CA GLN A 33 -4.76 5.79 -7.93
C GLN A 33 -3.44 5.21 -7.42
N LEU A 34 -2.57 6.03 -6.82
CA LEU A 34 -1.31 5.57 -6.22
C LEU A 34 -1.58 4.54 -5.10
N TRP A 35 -2.54 4.83 -4.23
CA TRP A 35 -2.92 3.92 -3.15
C TRP A 35 -3.50 2.60 -3.66
N GLN A 36 -4.33 2.63 -4.71
CA GLN A 36 -4.89 1.43 -5.35
C GLN A 36 -3.80 0.58 -6.03
N ALA A 37 -2.84 1.22 -6.70
CA ALA A 37 -1.74 0.54 -7.38
C ALA A 37 -0.78 -0.20 -6.43
N GLU A 38 -0.69 0.24 -5.17
CA GLU A 38 0.22 -0.37 -4.18
C GLU A 38 -0.33 -1.70 -3.60
N ASN A 39 -1.64 -1.94 -3.65
CA ASN A 39 -2.27 -3.16 -3.11
C ASN A 39 -1.83 -4.44 -3.87
N PRO A 40 -1.83 -4.49 -5.21
CA PRO A 40 -1.24 -5.59 -5.97
C PRO A 40 0.24 -5.80 -5.66
N ILE A 41 1.03 -4.73 -5.52
CA ILE A 41 2.47 -4.80 -5.25
C ILE A 41 2.74 -5.53 -3.93
N LYS A 42 1.96 -5.23 -2.87
CA LYS A 42 2.06 -5.94 -1.58
C LYS A 42 1.80 -7.43 -1.70
N THR A 43 0.75 -7.78 -2.43
CA THR A 43 0.35 -9.18 -2.64
C THR A 43 1.42 -9.94 -3.40
N ILE A 44 1.96 -9.34 -4.47
CA ILE A 44 3.06 -9.90 -5.26
C ILE A 44 4.30 -10.12 -4.38
N LYS A 45 4.73 -9.10 -3.61
CA LYS A 45 5.88 -9.23 -2.70
C LYS A 45 5.70 -10.39 -1.72
N LEU A 46 4.49 -10.57 -1.18
CA LEU A 46 4.21 -11.67 -0.28
C LEU A 46 4.23 -13.04 -0.97
N GLN A 47 3.70 -13.14 -2.19
CA GLN A 47 3.76 -14.38 -2.98
C GLN A 47 5.21 -14.76 -3.29
N PHE A 48 6.05 -13.79 -3.68
CA PHE A 48 7.48 -14.03 -3.91
C PHE A 48 8.24 -14.38 -2.63
N LEU A 49 7.90 -13.76 -1.49
CA LEU A 49 8.41 -14.15 -0.18
C LEU A 49 8.12 -15.63 0.11
N LEU A 50 6.87 -16.06 -0.06
CA LEU A 50 6.46 -17.44 0.20
C LEU A 50 7.12 -18.42 -0.78
N ALA A 51 7.16 -18.08 -2.07
CA ALA A 51 7.80 -18.89 -3.10
C ALA A 51 9.31 -19.05 -2.86
N SER A 52 10.01 -17.96 -2.50
CA SER A 52 11.45 -18.02 -2.20
C SER A 52 11.73 -18.84 -0.95
N ASN A 53 10.92 -18.73 0.11
CA ASN A 53 11.06 -19.56 1.30
C ASN A 53 10.73 -21.03 1.05
N ALA A 54 9.71 -21.33 0.23
CA ALA A 54 9.41 -22.70 -0.19
C ALA A 54 10.59 -23.32 -0.96
N GLY A 55 11.23 -22.53 -1.84
CA GLY A 55 12.47 -22.93 -2.51
C GLY A 55 13.60 -23.26 -1.53
N LEU A 56 13.85 -22.36 -0.56
CA LEU A 56 14.88 -22.59 0.47
C LEU A 56 14.62 -23.84 1.32
N LEU A 57 13.37 -24.10 1.70
CA LEU A 57 12.98 -25.34 2.40
C LEU A 57 13.14 -26.58 1.52
N GLY A 58 12.91 -26.46 0.22
CA GLY A 58 13.24 -27.51 -0.75
C GLY A 58 14.73 -27.83 -0.77
N PHE A 59 15.58 -26.81 -0.81
CA PHE A 59 17.05 -26.97 -0.73
C PHE A 59 17.50 -27.56 0.62
N LEU A 60 16.86 -27.16 1.71
CA LEU A 60 17.12 -27.69 3.06
C LEU A 60 16.95 -29.22 3.10
N SER A 61 15.98 -29.74 2.34
CA SER A 61 15.68 -31.17 2.27
C SER A 61 16.72 -31.97 1.47
N LEU A 62 17.55 -31.30 0.67
CA LEU A 62 18.55 -31.92 -0.20
C LEU A 62 19.98 -31.80 0.34
N GLN A 63 20.24 -30.91 1.31
CA GLN A 63 21.59 -30.50 1.68
C GLN A 63 21.85 -30.71 3.18
N ASN A 64 22.68 -31.70 3.53
CA ASN A 64 23.03 -31.99 4.93
C ASN A 64 24.22 -31.19 5.46
N ASP A 65 25.19 -30.84 4.60
CA ASP A 65 26.51 -30.38 5.06
C ASP A 65 26.65 -28.85 5.20
N ASN A 66 25.73 -28.07 4.64
CA ASN A 66 25.84 -26.59 4.61
C ASN A 66 24.60 -25.88 5.14
N LEU A 67 23.90 -26.53 6.06
CA LEU A 67 22.62 -26.10 6.61
C LEU A 67 22.70 -24.74 7.32
N THR A 68 23.82 -24.44 7.98
CA THR A 68 24.06 -23.16 8.67
C THR A 68 24.16 -21.98 7.68
N LEU A 69 24.82 -22.18 6.54
CA LEU A 69 24.92 -21.16 5.49
C LEU A 69 23.55 -20.92 4.85
N LEU A 70 22.81 -22.00 4.56
CA LEU A 70 21.44 -21.92 4.04
C LEU A 70 20.50 -21.19 5.02
N ALA A 71 20.58 -21.52 6.31
CA ALA A 71 19.76 -20.90 7.34
C ALA A 71 20.10 -19.42 7.56
N THR A 72 21.38 -19.08 7.56
CA THR A 72 21.82 -17.67 7.61
C THR A 72 21.36 -16.89 6.38
N GLY A 73 21.47 -17.49 5.19
CA GLY A 73 20.96 -16.91 3.95
C GLY A 73 19.44 -16.69 3.99
N GLY A 74 18.69 -17.68 4.49
CA GLY A 74 17.25 -17.58 4.72
C GLY A 74 16.89 -16.45 5.69
N PHE A 75 17.61 -16.31 6.79
CA PHE A 75 17.43 -15.20 7.74
C PHE A 75 17.63 -13.84 7.07
N VAL A 76 18.78 -13.63 6.43
CA VAL A 76 19.12 -12.35 5.76
C VAL A 76 18.10 -12.02 4.67
N LEU A 77 17.70 -13.01 3.86
CA LEU A 77 16.70 -12.83 2.82
C LEU A 77 15.36 -12.34 3.39
N ASN A 78 14.91 -12.94 4.49
CA ASN A 78 13.65 -12.55 5.13
C ASN A 78 13.73 -11.15 5.78
N ILE A 79 14.89 -10.73 6.28
CA ILE A 79 15.12 -9.34 6.72
C ILE A 79 15.02 -8.36 5.55
N ILE A 80 15.60 -8.68 4.38
CA ILE A 80 15.48 -7.85 3.17
C ILE A 80 14.01 -7.72 2.76
N TRP A 81 13.27 -8.83 2.77
CA TRP A 81 11.83 -8.81 2.48
C TRP A 81 11.04 -7.96 3.48
N LEU A 82 11.34 -8.09 4.78
CA LEU A 82 10.70 -7.31 5.83
C LEU A 82 10.87 -5.81 5.58
N LEU A 83 12.09 -5.36 5.25
CA LEU A 83 12.38 -3.97 4.93
C LEU A 83 11.65 -3.51 3.66
N SER A 84 11.65 -4.34 2.61
CA SER A 84 10.98 -4.05 1.33
C SER A 84 9.46 -3.91 1.47
N ILE A 85 8.82 -4.81 2.22
CA ILE A 85 7.37 -4.76 2.49
C ILE A 85 7.04 -3.64 3.49
N GLY A 86 7.92 -3.39 4.46
CA GLY A 86 7.84 -2.27 5.40
C GLY A 86 7.76 -0.93 4.69
N ARG A 87 8.66 -0.66 3.75
CA ARG A 87 8.69 0.59 2.98
C ARG A 87 7.40 0.84 2.20
N THR A 88 6.93 -0.17 1.46
CA THR A 88 5.65 -0.12 0.73
C THR A 88 4.47 0.09 1.68
N SER A 89 4.49 -0.54 2.86
CA SER A 89 3.43 -0.36 3.86
C SER A 89 3.40 1.02 4.49
N LEU A 90 4.57 1.65 4.66
CA LEU A 90 4.70 3.02 5.15
C LEU A 90 4.08 4.02 4.16
N PHE A 91 4.44 3.93 2.87
CA PHE A 91 3.89 4.83 1.85
C PHE A 91 2.38 4.68 1.69
N GLN A 92 1.86 3.45 1.68
CA GLN A 92 0.41 3.25 1.61
C GLN A 92 -0.32 3.91 2.79
N LYS A 93 0.25 3.82 4.00
CA LYS A 93 -0.34 4.49 5.18
C LYS A 93 -0.27 6.00 5.05
N ALA A 94 0.85 6.55 4.59
CA ALA A 94 1.01 8.00 4.39
C ALA A 94 0.03 8.55 3.35
N TRP A 95 -0.17 7.85 2.23
CA TRP A 95 -1.14 8.24 1.21
C TRP A 95 -2.58 8.12 1.69
N LYS A 96 -2.91 7.04 2.43
CA LYS A 96 -4.24 6.88 3.02
C LYS A 96 -4.55 8.01 4.00
N ASN A 97 -3.61 8.35 4.88
CA ASN A 97 -3.80 9.46 5.81
C ASN A 97 -4.08 10.78 5.07
N LYS A 98 -3.33 11.08 4.01
CA LYS A 98 -3.61 12.27 3.19
C LYS A 98 -4.96 12.25 2.49
N LEU A 99 -5.40 11.07 2.01
CA LEU A 99 -6.75 10.92 1.44
C LEU A 99 -7.82 11.19 2.49
N ASP A 100 -7.64 10.65 3.71
CA ASP A 100 -8.56 10.86 4.83
C ASP A 100 -8.59 12.35 5.25
N ASP A 101 -7.43 13.03 5.27
CA ASP A 101 -7.31 14.46 5.60
C ASP A 101 -8.04 15.34 4.56
N ILE A 102 -7.93 15.04 3.27
CA ILE A 102 -8.66 15.75 2.20
C ILE A 102 -10.16 15.44 2.28
N ALA A 103 -10.54 14.19 2.54
CA ALA A 103 -11.94 13.80 2.66
C ALA A 103 -12.66 14.47 3.83
N GLN A 104 -11.94 14.75 4.93
CA GLN A 104 -12.49 15.49 6.08
C GLN A 104 -12.76 16.97 5.78
N GLN A 105 -12.05 17.57 4.81
CA GLN A 105 -12.28 18.97 4.41
C GLN A 105 -13.56 19.14 3.59
N TYR A 106 -14.05 18.07 2.96
CA TYR A 106 -15.23 18.06 2.11
C TYR A 106 -16.23 16.97 2.54
N PRO A 107 -16.83 17.07 3.75
CA PRO A 107 -17.69 16.03 4.30
C PRO A 107 -18.97 15.79 3.48
N ASP A 108 -19.53 16.85 2.88
CA ASP A 108 -20.79 16.81 2.13
C ASP A 108 -20.60 16.41 0.66
N ASP A 109 -19.36 16.32 0.17
CA ASP A 109 -19.07 15.97 -1.22
C ASP A 109 -18.80 14.46 -1.35
N ALA A 110 -19.76 13.75 -1.93
CA ALA A 110 -19.71 12.30 -2.14
C ALA A 110 -18.47 11.84 -2.93
N ARG A 111 -17.85 12.72 -3.74
CA ARG A 111 -16.64 12.40 -4.53
C ARG A 111 -15.42 12.14 -3.64
N PHE A 112 -15.38 12.70 -2.43
CA PHE A 112 -14.30 12.47 -1.47
C PHE A 112 -14.60 11.35 -0.47
N GLN A 113 -15.85 10.84 -0.44
CA GLN A 113 -16.31 9.80 0.48
C GLN A 113 -16.20 8.37 -0.08
N ILE A 114 -15.53 8.19 -1.23
CA ILE A 114 -15.42 6.90 -1.94
C ILE A 114 -14.74 5.83 -1.07
N LEU A 115 -13.81 6.23 -0.19
CA LEU A 115 -13.03 5.33 0.66
C LEU A 115 -13.65 5.08 2.05
N ASN A 116 -14.98 5.13 2.20
CA ASN A 116 -15.63 4.95 3.50
C ASN A 116 -15.63 3.48 3.97
N ILE A 117 -14.50 3.08 4.57
CA ILE A 117 -14.21 1.70 5.01
C ILE A 117 -15.18 1.24 6.10
N THR A 118 -15.62 2.14 6.98
CA THR A 118 -16.53 1.84 8.09
C THR A 118 -17.88 1.32 7.60
N PHE A 119 -18.35 1.81 6.45
CA PHE A 119 -19.59 1.34 5.83
C PHE A 119 -19.41 -0.02 5.14
N ALA A 120 -18.27 -0.23 4.49
CA ALA A 120 -17.93 -1.50 3.84
C ALA A 120 -17.78 -2.65 4.87
N GLU A 121 -17.14 -2.38 6.01
CA GLU A 121 -16.91 -3.37 7.07
C GLU A 121 -18.23 -3.84 7.71
N LYS A 122 -19.18 -2.92 7.93
CA LYS A 122 -20.53 -3.25 8.44
C LYS A 122 -21.36 -4.09 7.47
N ARG A 123 -21.08 -4.02 6.17
CA ARG A 123 -21.75 -4.82 5.12
C ARG A 123 -21.07 -6.15 4.83
N ALA A 124 -19.81 -6.34 5.27
CA ALA A 124 -19.09 -7.58 5.06
C ALA A 124 -19.72 -8.75 5.85
N PRO A 125 -19.74 -9.99 5.33
CA PRO A 125 -20.20 -11.16 6.07
C PRO A 125 -19.29 -11.50 7.25
N ALA A 126 -19.84 -12.11 8.31
CA ALA A 126 -19.17 -12.29 9.60
C ALA A 126 -17.81 -13.01 9.49
N TRP A 127 -17.72 -14.05 8.65
CA TRP A 127 -16.47 -14.78 8.42
C TRP A 127 -15.37 -13.89 7.81
N LEU A 128 -15.74 -12.96 6.92
CA LEU A 128 -14.82 -12.02 6.29
C LEU A 128 -14.36 -10.94 7.28
N ARG A 129 -15.17 -10.58 8.27
CA ARG A 129 -14.77 -9.69 9.37
C ARG A 129 -13.75 -10.35 10.30
N VAL A 130 -13.87 -11.66 10.52
CA VAL A 130 -12.91 -12.41 11.34
C VAL A 130 -11.57 -12.57 10.61
N ILE A 131 -11.60 -13.02 9.36
CA ILE A 131 -10.37 -13.23 8.57
C ILE A 131 -9.75 -11.89 8.16
N GLY A 132 -10.57 -10.93 7.73
CA GLY A 132 -10.15 -9.59 7.32
C GLY A 132 -9.89 -8.62 8.47
N GLY A 133 -10.28 -8.97 9.70
CA GLY A 133 -10.03 -8.18 10.90
C GLY A 133 -8.59 -8.24 11.39
N VAL A 134 -7.78 -9.18 10.88
CA VAL A 134 -6.35 -9.20 11.12
C VAL A 134 -5.74 -7.96 10.45
N SER A 135 -5.24 -7.03 11.26
CA SER A 135 -4.61 -5.82 10.74
C SER A 135 -3.54 -6.20 9.73
N SER A 136 -3.64 -5.64 8.52
CA SER A 136 -2.75 -5.96 7.40
C SER A 136 -1.28 -5.75 7.74
N ARG A 137 -0.96 -4.94 8.77
CA ARG A 137 0.42 -4.77 9.26
C ARG A 137 0.99 -6.06 9.85
N TYR A 138 0.21 -6.79 10.65
CA TYR A 138 0.67 -8.05 11.25
C TYR A 138 0.88 -9.12 10.19
N TYR A 139 0.01 -9.17 9.19
CA TYR A 139 0.18 -10.13 8.11
C TYR A 139 1.39 -9.80 7.21
N LEU A 140 1.51 -8.54 6.78
CA LEU A 140 2.56 -8.11 5.84
C LEU A 140 3.95 -8.07 6.46
N LEU A 141 4.07 -7.68 7.74
CA LEU A 141 5.37 -7.58 8.42
C LEU A 141 5.65 -8.80 9.28
N GLY A 142 4.61 -9.41 9.86
CA GLY A 142 4.77 -10.59 10.71
C GLY A 142 5.20 -11.82 9.92
N THR A 143 4.77 -11.99 8.67
CA THR A 143 5.19 -13.13 7.84
C THR A 143 6.71 -13.15 7.61
N PRO A 144 7.33 -12.11 7.02
CA PRO A 144 8.78 -12.10 6.83
C PRO A 144 9.54 -12.07 8.17
N ALA A 145 9.04 -11.40 9.21
CA ALA A 145 9.67 -11.42 10.53
C ALA A 145 9.66 -12.82 11.18
N GLY A 146 8.52 -13.51 11.13
CA GLY A 146 8.37 -14.87 11.66
C GLY A 146 9.25 -15.87 10.93
N LEU A 147 9.33 -15.77 9.59
CA LEU A 147 10.24 -16.58 8.79
C LEU A 147 11.71 -16.29 9.10
N ALA A 148 12.09 -15.02 9.29
CA ALA A 148 13.44 -14.68 9.74
C ALA A 148 13.76 -15.35 11.09
N VAL A 149 12.86 -15.23 12.08
CA VAL A 149 13.05 -15.89 13.38
C VAL A 149 13.17 -17.41 13.24
N ALA A 150 12.36 -18.04 12.39
CA ALA A 150 12.44 -19.48 12.14
C ALA A 150 13.80 -19.88 11.55
N TRP A 151 14.30 -19.14 10.55
CA TRP A 151 15.62 -19.39 9.98
C TRP A 151 16.76 -19.16 10.97
N LEU A 152 16.66 -18.12 11.80
CA LEU A 152 17.62 -17.88 12.87
C LEU A 152 17.63 -19.02 13.90
N ALA A 153 16.46 -19.53 14.28
CA ALA A 153 16.35 -20.66 15.18
C ALA A 153 16.99 -21.93 14.58
N ILE A 154 16.77 -22.20 13.29
CA ILE A 154 17.43 -23.31 12.58
C ILE A 154 18.96 -23.15 12.61
N ALA A 155 19.46 -21.93 12.38
CA ALA A 155 20.90 -21.66 12.43
C ALA A 155 21.50 -21.87 13.83
N ILE A 156 20.81 -21.40 14.88
CA ILE A 156 21.28 -21.51 16.28
C ILE A 156 21.26 -22.95 16.78
N ILE A 157 20.21 -23.73 16.48
CA ILE A 157 20.09 -25.13 16.93
C ILE A 157 21.20 -26.01 16.34
N ARG A 158 21.81 -25.59 15.22
CA ARG A 158 22.81 -26.35 14.45
C ARG A 158 24.24 -25.86 14.65
N LEU A 159 24.44 -24.76 15.39
CA LEU A 159 25.73 -24.29 15.90
C LEU A 159 26.16 -25.16 17.10
#